data_AF-W9J856-F1
#
_entry.id   AF-W9J856-F1
#
_cell.length_a   1.000
_cell.length_b   1.000
_cell.length_c   1.000
_cell.angle_alpha   90.00
_cell.angle_beta   90.00
_cell.angle_gamma   90.00
#
_symmetry.space_group_name_H-M   'P 1'
#
loop_
_entity.id
_entity.type
_entity.pdbx_description
1 polymer ?
#
loop_
_entity_poly.entity_id
_entity_poly.type
_entity_poly.pdbx_seq_one_letter_code
_entity_poly.pdbx_strand_id
1 'polypeptide(L)'
;MEVYFLIAPKTVAKQLEEAAVAALPPNPTIEDLPKITWKNRRFIQEDSLARKGAKGRKSWIRSHGTFLVERNYQDQPIGHVWCCNRCDMKGAAEFFSVQATSSAADHFRKHVLVRFNIVHKIPSS
;
A
#
# COMPACT_ATOMS: atom_id res chain seq x y z
N MET A 1 -14.95 0.00 32.82
CA MET A 1 -15.01 -1.02 31.76
C MET A 1 -14.62 -0.34 30.46
N GLU A 2 -13.32 -0.33 30.15
CA GLU A 2 -12.87 0.18 28.85
C GLU A 2 -13.24 -0.85 27.79
N VAL A 3 -14.12 -0.43 26.87
CA VAL A 3 -14.46 -1.18 25.68
C VAL A 3 -13.23 -1.25 24.79
N TYR A 4 -12.52 -2.39 24.86
CA TYR A 4 -11.64 -2.85 23.78
C TYR A 4 -12.50 -3.13 22.55
N PHE A 5 -12.95 -2.06 21.89
CA PHE A 5 -13.42 -2.16 20.52
C PHE A 5 -12.27 -2.80 19.76
N LEU A 6 -12.51 -3.98 19.21
CA LEU A 6 -11.60 -4.67 18.30
C LEU A 6 -11.22 -3.68 17.20
N ILE A 7 -10.08 -3.00 17.37
CA ILE A 7 -9.60 -2.02 16.41
C ILE A 7 -9.28 -2.84 15.17
N ALA A 8 -10.16 -2.78 14.17
CA ALA A 8 -9.87 -3.39 12.87
C ALA A 8 -8.50 -2.88 12.42
N PRO A 9 -7.60 -3.76 11.93
CA PRO A 9 -6.26 -3.35 11.52
C PRO A 9 -6.39 -2.22 10.53
N LYS A 10 -5.82 -1.06 10.89
CA LYS A 10 -5.95 0.16 10.10
C LYS A 10 -5.25 -0.05 8.77
N THR A 11 -6.02 -0.01 7.69
CA THR A 11 -5.53 -0.17 6.31
C THR A 11 -4.40 0.83 6.01
N VAL A 12 -3.47 0.46 5.14
CA VAL A 12 -2.40 1.33 4.63
C VAL A 12 -2.99 2.64 4.09
N ALA A 13 -4.07 2.55 3.30
CA ALA A 13 -4.74 3.74 2.74
C ALA A 13 -5.23 4.70 3.83
N LYS A 14 -5.94 4.20 4.84
CA LYS A 14 -6.42 5.01 5.98
C LYS A 14 -5.26 5.62 6.80
N GLN A 15 -4.15 4.91 6.96
CA GLN A 15 -2.96 5.49 7.62
C GLN A 15 -2.37 6.65 6.83
N LEU A 16 -2.32 6.53 5.51
CA LEU A 16 -1.87 7.60 4.61
C LEU A 16 -2.81 8.80 4.62
N GLU A 17 -4.12 8.56 4.56
CA GLU A 17 -5.14 9.61 4.59
C GLU A 17 -5.04 10.43 5.89
N GLU A 18 -5.02 9.76 7.04
CA GLU A 18 -4.90 10.45 8.33
C GLU A 18 -3.57 11.21 8.47
N ALA A 19 -2.48 10.67 7.90
CA ALA A 19 -1.19 11.34 7.94
C ALA A 19 -1.09 12.51 6.94
N ALA A 20 -1.87 12.51 5.86
CA ALA A 20 -1.92 13.61 4.90
C ALA A 20 -2.54 14.90 5.49
N VAL A 21 -3.35 14.77 6.55
CA VAL A 21 -3.94 15.89 7.29
C VAL A 21 -2.91 16.57 8.20
N ALA A 22 -1.88 15.85 8.63
CA ALA A 22 -0.85 16.41 9.49
C ALA A 22 0.06 17.36 8.69
N ALA A 23 0.19 18.59 9.17
CA ALA A 23 1.11 19.55 8.58
C ALA A 23 2.55 19.12 8.83
N LEU A 24 3.35 19.03 7.76
CA LEU A 24 4.79 18.83 7.86
C LEU A 24 5.47 20.15 8.26
N PRO A 25 6.60 20.10 8.99
CA PRO A 25 7.40 21.29 9.28
C PRO A 25 7.97 21.90 7.99
N PRO A 26 8.44 23.17 8.00
CA PRO A 26 8.92 23.86 6.80
C PRO A 26 10.08 23.15 6.07
N ASN A 27 10.92 22.44 6.82
CA ASN A 27 12.05 21.65 6.30
C ASN A 27 11.89 20.19 6.78
N PRO A 28 10.99 19.41 6.14
CA PRO A 28 10.71 18.07 6.59
C PRO A 28 11.91 17.15 6.33
N THR A 29 12.18 16.31 7.30
CA THR A 29 13.15 15.21 7.24
C THR A 29 12.43 13.89 6.99
N ILE A 30 13.20 12.82 6.77
CA ILE A 30 12.64 11.46 6.61
C ILE A 30 11.85 11.03 7.87
N GLU A 31 12.17 11.57 9.04
CA GLU A 31 11.50 11.22 10.30
C GLU A 31 10.10 11.83 10.44
N ASP A 32 9.88 12.96 9.77
CA ASP A 32 8.61 13.68 9.73
C ASP A 32 7.60 13.03 8.77
N LEU A 33 8.07 12.12 7.90
CA LEU A 33 7.21 11.47 6.91
C LEU A 33 6.22 10.50 7.56
N PRO A 34 5.00 10.36 6.99
CA PRO A 34 4.02 9.38 7.42
C PRO A 34 4.61 7.97 7.59
N LYS A 35 4.63 7.49 8.84
CA LYS A 35 5.06 6.13 9.18
C LYS A 35 3.85 5.22 9.17
N ILE A 36 3.82 4.31 8.21
CA ILE A 36 2.78 3.29 8.08
C ILE A 36 3.26 2.04 8.80
N THR A 37 2.38 1.44 9.60
CA THR A 37 2.66 0.17 10.26
C THR A 37 1.68 -0.90 9.77
N TRP A 38 2.19 -2.08 9.49
CA TRP A 38 1.34 -3.24 9.20
C TRP A 38 1.94 -4.47 9.88
N LYS A 39 1.24 -4.97 10.90
CA LYS A 39 1.79 -5.97 11.81
C LYS A 39 3.14 -5.46 12.36
N ASN A 40 4.20 -6.26 12.27
CA ASN A 40 5.55 -5.89 12.73
C ASN A 40 6.41 -5.20 11.66
N ARG A 41 5.80 -4.77 10.55
CA ARG A 41 6.50 -4.12 9.43
C ARG A 41 6.22 -2.64 9.40
N ARG A 42 7.21 -1.85 9.00
CA ARG A 42 7.17 -0.40 9.00
C ARG A 42 7.53 0.14 7.63
N PHE A 43 6.77 1.13 7.20
CA PHE A 43 6.86 1.66 5.85
C PHE A 43 6.75 3.18 5.83
N ILE A 44 7.25 3.75 4.74
CA ILE A 44 6.99 5.13 4.33
C ILE A 44 6.52 5.11 2.88
N GLN A 45 5.72 6.08 2.49
CA GLN A 45 5.27 6.20 1.10
C GLN A 45 6.44 6.55 0.19
N GLU A 46 6.60 5.82 -0.90
CA GLU A 46 7.71 6.05 -1.85
C GLU A 46 7.61 7.44 -2.50
N ASP A 47 6.41 7.86 -2.87
CA ASP A 47 6.20 9.18 -3.51
C ASP A 47 6.58 10.34 -2.59
N SER A 48 6.54 10.17 -1.26
CA SER A 48 6.96 11.20 -0.29
C SER A 48 8.48 11.40 -0.25
N LEU A 49 9.27 10.44 -0.76
CA LEU A 49 10.72 10.56 -0.91
C LEU A 49 11.12 11.15 -2.27
N ALA A 50 10.19 11.26 -3.20
CA ALA A 50 10.49 11.72 -4.54
C ALA A 50 10.78 13.23 -4.53
N ARG A 51 11.79 13.65 -5.29
CA ARG A 51 12.06 15.07 -5.50
C ARG A 51 10.82 15.76 -6.08
N LYS A 52 10.59 17.03 -5.71
CA LYS A 52 9.51 17.84 -6.29
C LYS A 52 9.58 17.81 -7.83
N GLY A 53 8.47 17.46 -8.48
CA GLY A 53 8.39 17.34 -9.93
C GLY A 53 8.90 16.02 -10.51
N ALA A 54 9.32 15.06 -9.68
CA ALA A 54 9.66 13.72 -10.14
C ALA A 54 8.42 13.05 -10.73
N LYS A 55 8.57 12.53 -11.95
CA LYS A 55 7.60 11.62 -12.55
C LYS A 55 7.81 10.28 -11.84
N GLY A 56 6.97 9.95 -10.87
CA GLY A 56 7.04 8.69 -10.12
C GLY A 56 6.98 7.45 -11.02
N ARG A 57 6.83 6.25 -10.42
CA ARG A 57 6.81 5.00 -11.20
C ARG A 57 5.78 5.04 -12.34
N LYS A 58 6.17 4.61 -13.54
CA LYS A 58 5.29 4.55 -14.73
C LYS A 58 4.63 3.19 -14.96
N SER A 59 4.63 2.32 -13.96
CA SER A 59 4.08 0.97 -14.10
C SER A 59 2.55 0.99 -14.11
N TRP A 60 1.94 0.14 -14.93
CA TRP A 60 0.48 0.03 -15.05
C TRP A 60 -0.21 -0.42 -13.74
N ILE A 61 0.50 -1.15 -12.86
CA ILE A 61 -0.01 -1.54 -11.53
C ILE A 61 -0.07 -0.37 -10.53
N ARG A 62 0.49 0.81 -10.87
CA ARG A 62 0.48 1.99 -9.99
C ARG A 62 -0.92 2.45 -9.62
N SER A 63 -1.90 2.33 -10.52
CA SER A 63 -3.30 2.66 -10.25
C SER A 63 -4.01 1.65 -9.33
N HIS A 64 -3.35 0.56 -8.96
CA HIS A 64 -3.96 -0.58 -8.28
C HIS A 64 -3.33 -0.90 -6.92
N GLY A 65 -2.36 -0.12 -6.50
CA GLY A 65 -1.68 -0.30 -5.23
C GLY A 65 -0.77 0.86 -4.88
N THR A 66 -0.26 0.81 -3.66
CA THR A 66 0.58 1.85 -3.09
C THR A 66 2.03 1.40 -3.06
N PHE A 67 2.93 2.20 -3.61
CA PHE A 67 4.37 1.97 -3.49
C PHE A 67 4.90 2.49 -2.17
N LEU A 68 5.65 1.64 -1.47
CA LEU A 68 6.16 1.88 -0.14
C LEU A 68 7.64 1.49 -0.06
N VAL A 69 8.38 2.16 0.81
CA VAL A 69 9.71 1.73 1.24
C VAL A 69 9.59 1.09 2.61
N GLU A 70 9.98 -0.17 2.72
CA GLU A 70 10.04 -0.90 3.99
C GLU A 70 11.31 -0.55 4.75
N ARG A 71 11.19 -0.39 6.08
CA ARG A 71 12.31 -0.07 6.98
C ARG A 71 12.49 -1.16 8.05
N ASN A 72 13.75 -1.48 8.37
CA ASN A 72 14.08 -2.33 9.53
C ASN A 72 13.89 -1.57 10.84
N TYR A 73 14.13 -2.21 11.99
CA TYR A 73 14.03 -1.63 13.35
C TYR A 73 14.93 -0.42 13.62
N GLN A 74 16.03 -0.29 12.88
CA GLN A 74 16.95 0.84 12.94
C GLN A 74 16.58 1.96 11.96
N ASP A 75 15.35 1.91 11.41
CA ASP A 75 14.86 2.89 10.47
C ASP A 75 15.71 2.94 9.17
N GLN A 76 16.40 1.86 8.82
CA GLN A 76 17.10 1.77 7.53
C GLN A 76 16.20 1.15 6.47
N PRO A 77 16.21 1.66 5.22
CA PRO A 77 15.44 1.06 4.13
C PRO A 77 15.95 -0.34 3.82
N ILE A 78 15.06 -1.32 3.77
CA ILE A 78 15.39 -2.73 3.43
C ILE A 78 14.81 -3.18 2.10
N GLY A 79 13.89 -2.41 1.53
CA GLY A 79 13.35 -2.74 0.22
C GLY A 79 12.19 -1.85 -0.19
N HIS A 80 11.86 -1.91 -1.47
CA HIS A 80 10.70 -1.26 -2.04
C HIS A 80 9.62 -2.32 -2.28
N VAL A 81 8.40 -2.02 -1.85
CA VAL A 81 7.26 -2.93 -1.98
C VAL A 81 6.06 -2.22 -2.60
N TRP A 82 5.19 -3.01 -3.21
CA TRP A 82 3.88 -2.59 -3.68
C TRP A 82 2.81 -3.26 -2.84
N CYS A 83 1.93 -2.48 -2.25
CA CYS A 83 0.78 -2.94 -1.47
C CYS A 83 -0.47 -2.96 -2.35
N CYS A 84 -1.15 -4.10 -2.47
CA CYS A 84 -2.36 -4.21 -3.29
C CYS A 84 -3.55 -3.49 -2.63
N ASN A 85 -4.14 -2.50 -3.30
CA ASN A 85 -5.28 -1.74 -2.76
C ASN A 85 -6.47 -2.64 -2.43
N ARG A 86 -6.71 -3.69 -3.22
CA ARG A 86 -7.84 -4.61 -2.98
C ARG A 86 -7.66 -5.47 -1.73
N CYS A 87 -6.43 -5.89 -1.44
CA CYS A 87 -6.12 -6.65 -0.24
C CYS A 87 -6.12 -5.74 0.98
N ASP A 88 -5.59 -4.52 0.84
CA ASP A 88 -5.63 -3.50 1.88
C ASP A 88 -7.06 -3.15 2.30
N MET A 89 -7.96 -2.89 1.35
CA MET A 89 -9.39 -2.61 1.61
C MET A 89 -10.11 -3.75 2.36
N LYS A 90 -9.62 -4.99 2.26
CA LYS A 90 -10.17 -6.15 2.98
C LYS A 90 -9.60 -6.31 4.40
N GLY A 91 -8.73 -5.41 4.83
CA GLY A 91 -7.99 -5.54 6.09
C GLY A 91 -6.93 -6.65 6.05
N ALA A 92 -6.51 -7.08 4.85
CA ALA A 92 -5.58 -8.18 4.65
C ALA A 92 -4.46 -7.77 3.68
N ALA A 93 -3.81 -6.63 3.94
CA ALA A 93 -2.80 -6.06 3.06
C ALA A 93 -1.69 -7.08 2.72
N GLU A 94 -1.47 -7.27 1.42
CA GLU A 94 -0.39 -8.07 0.85
C GLU A 94 0.62 -7.14 0.19
N PHE A 95 1.90 -7.48 0.36
CA PHE A 95 3.03 -6.66 -0.09
C PHE A 95 3.94 -7.49 -0.98
N PHE A 96 4.29 -6.93 -2.13
CA PHE A 96 5.12 -7.59 -3.13
C PHE A 96 6.38 -6.76 -3.37
N SER A 97 7.54 -7.40 -3.37
CA SER A 97 8.79 -6.72 -3.72
C SER A 97 8.70 -6.16 -5.14
N VAL A 98 9.10 -4.91 -5.33
CA VAL A 98 9.13 -4.30 -6.68
C VAL A 98 10.25 -4.87 -7.55
N GLN A 99 11.23 -5.58 -6.97
CA GLN A 99 12.25 -6.31 -7.74
C GLN A 99 11.68 -7.60 -8.36
N ALA A 100 10.56 -8.11 -7.85
CA ALA A 100 9.88 -9.30 -8.33
C ALA A 100 8.51 -8.95 -8.96
N THR A 101 8.54 -8.17 -10.04
CA THR A 101 7.34 -7.58 -10.68
C THR A 101 6.32 -8.61 -11.17
N SER A 102 6.75 -9.83 -11.50
CA SER A 102 5.86 -10.92 -11.94
C SER A 102 4.85 -11.30 -10.86
N SER A 103 5.28 -11.46 -9.61
CA SER A 103 4.40 -11.87 -8.51
C SER A 103 3.30 -10.84 -8.22
N ALA A 104 3.63 -9.55 -8.20
CA ALA A 104 2.66 -8.47 -8.04
C ALA A 104 1.66 -8.43 -9.21
N ALA A 105 2.16 -8.57 -10.44
CA ALA A 105 1.32 -8.58 -11.64
C ALA A 105 0.38 -9.80 -11.66
N ASP A 106 0.87 -10.99 -11.32
CA ASP A 106 0.08 -12.23 -11.30
C ASP A 106 -0.98 -12.22 -10.19
N HIS A 107 -0.62 -11.74 -9.00
CA HIS A 107 -1.59 -11.50 -7.93
C HIS A 107 -2.71 -10.57 -8.40
N PHE A 108 -2.36 -9.43 -9.01
CA PHE A 108 -3.35 -8.49 -9.50
C PHE A 108 -4.24 -9.10 -10.59
N ARG A 109 -3.67 -9.83 -11.56
CA ARG A 109 -4.43 -10.53 -12.61
C ARG A 109 -5.46 -11.49 -12.03
N LYS A 110 -5.11 -12.28 -11.01
CA LYS A 110 -6.06 -13.18 -10.33
C LYS A 110 -7.24 -12.40 -9.75
N HIS A 111 -6.99 -11.26 -9.10
CA HIS A 111 -8.08 -10.44 -8.57
C HIS A 111 -8.94 -9.79 -9.67
N VAL A 112 -8.36 -9.40 -10.80
CA VAL A 112 -9.13 -8.84 -11.94
C VAL A 112 -9.99 -9.92 -12.59
N LEU A 113 -9.43 -11.08 -12.90
CA LEU A 113 -10.11 -12.17 -13.60
C LEU A 113 -11.23 -12.80 -12.76
N VAL A 114 -11.08 -12.88 -11.42
CA VAL A 114 -12.15 -13.34 -10.53
C VAL A 114 -13.40 -12.43 -10.61
N ARG A 115 -13.24 -11.14 -10.91
CA ARG A 115 -14.38 -10.23 -11.05
C ARG A 115 -15.08 -10.35 -12.41
N PHE A 116 -14.36 -10.72 -13.47
CA PHE A 116 -14.97 -10.99 -14.79
C PHE A 116 -15.74 -12.32 -14.83
N ASN A 117 -15.27 -13.34 -14.11
CA ASN A 117 -15.95 -14.65 -14.07
C ASN A 117 -17.25 -14.68 -13.24
N ILE A 118 -17.64 -13.59 -12.58
CA ILE A 118 -18.88 -13.52 -11.78
C ILE A 118 -20.06 -12.86 -12.54
N VAL A 119 -19.86 -12.33 -13.76
CA VAL A 119 -20.92 -11.56 -14.46
C VAL A 119 -21.56 -12.26 -15.67
N HIS A 120 -21.10 -13.43 -16.13
CA HIS A 120 -21.77 -14.10 -17.25
C HIS A 120 -21.94 -15.61 -17.04
N LYS A 121 -22.94 -15.99 -16.24
CA LYS A 121 -23.75 -17.18 -16.55
C LYS A 121 -24.96 -16.70 -17.34
N ILE A 122 -24.80 -16.59 -18.66
CA ILE A 122 -25.95 -16.56 -19.57
C ILE A 122 -26.45 -18.00 -19.62
N PRO A 123 -27.71 -18.32 -19.26
CA PRO A 123 -28.23 -19.65 -19.50
C PRO A 123 -28.37 -19.83 -21.01
N SER A 124 -27.68 -20.83 -21.57
CA SER A 124 -28.04 -21.33 -22.90
C SER A 124 -29.40 -21.98 -22.77
N SER A 125 -30.36 -21.46 -23.54
CA SER A 125 -31.56 -22.20 -23.90
C SER A 125 -31.23 -23.30 -24.90
#